data_AF-A0A8S2SWK7-F1
#
_entry.id   AF-A0A8S2SWK7-F1
#
_cell.length_a   1.000
_cell.length_b   1.000
_cell.length_c   1.000
_cell.angle_alpha   90.00
_cell.angle_beta   90.00
_cell.angle_gamma   90.00
#
_symmetry.space_group_name_H-M   'P 1'
#
loop_
_entity.id
_entity.type
_entity.pdbx_description
1 polymer ?
#
loop_
_entity_poly.entity_id
_entity_poly.type
_entity_poly.pdbx_seq_one_letter_code
_entity_poly.pdbx_strand_id
1 'polypeptide(L)'
;SKVPWKYLIVDEGHRMKNHHCKLTQILNTFYVHTPHRLLLTGTPLQNNLPELWALLNFILPTIFKCATTFTDWFNAPFATLPSEKVELNHEETLLIIRRLHKVLRPFLLRR
;
A
#
# COMPACT_ATOMS: atom_id res chain seq x y z
N SER A 1 0.44 -2.33 -21.62
CA SER A 1 -0.74 -2.32 -22.52
C SER A 1 -0.33 -1.70 -23.84
N LYS A 2 -0.84 -2.18 -25.00
CA LYS A 2 -0.63 -1.49 -26.30
C LYS A 2 -1.38 -0.16 -26.38
N VAL A 3 -2.46 -0.02 -25.61
CA VAL A 3 -3.27 1.20 -25.52
C VAL A 3 -2.87 2.02 -24.28
N PRO A 4 -2.59 3.32 -24.41
CA PRO A 4 -2.32 4.19 -23.26
C PRO A 4 -3.63 4.57 -22.55
N TRP A 5 -3.83 4.00 -21.36
CA TRP A 5 -5.00 4.32 -20.53
C TRP A 5 -4.77 5.59 -19.72
N LYS A 6 -5.81 6.42 -19.58
CA LYS A 6 -5.80 7.62 -18.73
C LYS A 6 -6.33 7.32 -17.32
N TYR A 7 -7.31 6.44 -17.21
CA TYR A 7 -7.95 6.05 -15.95
C TYR A 7 -7.88 4.54 -15.76
N LEU A 8 -7.61 4.12 -14.53
CA LEU A 8 -7.69 2.73 -14.09
C LEU A 8 -8.53 2.70 -12.81
N ILE A 9 -9.71 2.09 -12.89
CA ILE A 9 -10.63 1.94 -11.78
C ILE A 9 -10.72 0.47 -11.44
N VAL A 10 -10.45 0.11 -10.19
CA VAL A 10 -10.59 -1.25 -9.68
C VAL A 10 -11.66 -1.24 -8.61
N ASP A 11 -12.74 -1.97 -8.88
CA ASP A 11 -13.77 -2.24 -7.89
C ASP A 11 -13.42 -3.48 -7.06
N GLU A 12 -14.01 -3.58 -5.88
CA GLU A 12 -13.72 -4.64 -4.90
C GLU A 12 -12.24 -4.77 -4.56
N GLY A 13 -11.61 -3.64 -4.22
CA GLY A 13 -10.20 -3.50 -3.90
C GLY A 13 -9.71 -4.42 -2.78
N HIS A 14 -10.60 -5.03 -2.00
CA HIS A 14 -10.26 -6.10 -1.07
C HIS A 14 -9.59 -7.30 -1.78
N ARG A 15 -9.81 -7.50 -3.07
CA ARG A 15 -9.14 -8.51 -3.90
C ARG A 15 -7.65 -8.20 -4.15
N MET A 16 -7.23 -6.96 -3.93
CA MET A 16 -5.87 -6.47 -4.15
C MET A 16 -5.00 -6.50 -2.88
N LYS A 17 -5.57 -6.87 -1.72
CA LYS A 17 -4.87 -6.92 -0.42
C LYS A 17 -3.62 -7.82 -0.45
N ASN A 18 -3.69 -8.91 -1.21
CA ASN A 18 -2.53 -9.77 -1.44
C ASN A 18 -1.77 -9.29 -2.68
N HIS A 19 -0.61 -8.68 -2.49
CA HIS A 19 0.21 -8.21 -3.61
C HIS A 19 0.79 -9.32 -4.49
N HIS A 20 0.84 -10.56 -3.98
CA HIS A 20 1.25 -11.72 -4.76
C HIS A 20 0.14 -12.18 -5.72
N CYS A 21 -1.06 -11.60 -5.64
CA CYS A 21 -2.13 -11.99 -6.54
C CYS A 21 -1.79 -11.57 -7.98
N LYS A 22 -2.14 -12.45 -8.92
CA LYS A 22 -1.87 -12.26 -10.35
C LYS A 22 -2.45 -10.95 -10.89
N LEU A 23 -3.58 -10.50 -10.35
CA LEU A 23 -4.22 -9.24 -10.71
C LEU A 23 -3.31 -8.03 -10.38
N THR A 24 -2.82 -7.94 -9.15
CA THR A 24 -1.91 -6.86 -8.72
C THR A 24 -0.64 -6.82 -9.57
N GLN A 25 -0.04 -7.99 -9.83
CA GLN A 25 1.15 -8.08 -10.68
C GLN A 25 0.89 -7.60 -12.13
N ILE A 26 -0.24 -7.98 -12.72
CA ILE A 26 -0.62 -7.54 -14.07
C ILE A 26 -0.87 -6.03 -14.11
N LEU A 27 -1.61 -5.48 -13.14
CA LEU A 27 -1.93 -4.05 -13.08
C LEU A 27 -0.68 -3.19 -12.90
N ASN A 28 0.27 -3.66 -12.08
CA ASN A 28 1.52 -2.96 -11.85
C ASN A 28 2.56 -3.15 -12.96
N THR A 29 2.48 -4.22 -13.75
CA THR A 29 3.38 -4.42 -14.90
C THR A 29 2.86 -3.70 -16.14
N PHE A 30 1.58 -3.83 -16.46
CA PHE A 30 1.05 -3.42 -17.76
C PHE A 30 0.35 -2.06 -17.78
N TYR A 31 -0.06 -1.55 -16.61
CA TYR A 31 -0.85 -0.33 -16.47
C TYR A 31 -0.18 0.71 -15.57
N VAL A 32 1.12 0.54 -15.26
CA VAL A 32 1.89 1.43 -14.38
C VAL A 32 1.87 2.89 -14.82
N HIS A 33 1.82 3.15 -16.12
CA HIS A 33 1.82 4.49 -16.71
C HIS A 33 0.44 5.17 -16.74
N THR A 34 -0.59 4.54 -16.15
CA THR A 34 -1.92 5.14 -16.08
C THR A 34 -1.94 6.23 -15.00
N PRO A 35 -2.17 7.51 -15.35
CA PRO A 35 -2.00 8.63 -14.43
C PRO A 35 -3.07 8.69 -13.34
N HIS A 36 -4.32 8.32 -13.65
CA HIS A 36 -5.41 8.38 -12.70
C HIS A 36 -5.79 6.97 -12.27
N ARG A 37 -5.57 6.65 -10.99
CA ARG A 37 -5.88 5.34 -10.41
C ARG A 37 -6.90 5.52 -9.28
N LEU A 38 -7.96 4.74 -9.32
CA LEU A 38 -9.01 4.72 -8.30
C LEU A 38 -9.25 3.29 -7.84
N LEU A 39 -9.34 3.11 -6.54
CA LEU A 39 -9.67 1.84 -5.91
C LEU A 39 -10.94 2.03 -5.09
N LEU A 40 -11.95 1.20 -5.35
CA LEU A 40 -13.21 1.16 -4.62
C LEU A 40 -13.25 -0.10 -3.77
N THR A 41 -13.65 -0.01 -2.51
CA THR A 41 -13.82 -1.17 -1.63
C THR A 41 -14.94 -0.91 -0.64
N GLY A 42 -15.86 -1.87 -0.49
CA GLY A 42 -16.86 -1.85 0.57
C GLY A 42 -16.32 -2.31 1.93
N THR A 43 -15.15 -2.95 1.96
CA THR A 43 -14.55 -3.47 3.20
C THR A 43 -13.61 -2.44 3.83
N PRO A 44 -13.60 -2.32 5.17
CA PRO A 44 -12.65 -1.46 5.85
C PRO A 44 -11.22 -1.98 5.64
N LEU A 45 -10.31 -1.01 5.53
CA LEU A 45 -8.87 -1.23 5.51
C LEU A 45 -8.45 -1.94 6.81
N GLN A 46 -7.77 -3.09 6.71
CA GLN A 46 -7.27 -3.76 7.91
C GLN A 46 -5.99 -3.08 8.40
N ASN A 47 -5.73 -3.18 9.70
CA ASN A 47 -4.52 -2.68 10.35
C ASN A 47 -3.33 -3.64 10.09
N ASN A 48 -2.97 -3.82 8.81
CA ASN A 48 -1.93 -4.74 8.38
C ASN A 48 -0.99 -4.05 7.36
N LEU A 49 0.29 -3.94 7.68
CA LEU A 49 1.29 -3.23 6.87
C LEU A 49 1.40 -3.78 5.43
N PRO A 50 1.57 -5.10 5.21
CA PRO A 50 1.52 -5.70 3.87
C PRO A 50 0.29 -5.34 3.03
N GLU A 51 -0.90 -5.32 3.63
CA GLU A 51 -2.14 -4.96 2.94
C GLU A 51 -2.14 -3.48 2.56
N LEU A 52 -1.79 -2.62 3.51
CA LEU A 52 -1.67 -1.18 3.31
C LEU A 52 -0.69 -0.87 2.17
N TRP A 53 0.47 -1.54 2.18
CA TRP A 53 1.45 -1.43 1.13
C TRP A 53 0.89 -1.86 -0.23
N ALA A 54 0.18 -2.99 -0.32
CA ALA A 54 -0.37 -3.48 -1.57
C ALA A 54 -1.33 -2.46 -2.22
N LEU A 55 -2.20 -1.84 -1.40
CA LEU A 55 -3.15 -0.82 -1.87
C LEU A 55 -2.44 0.48 -2.25
N LEU A 56 -1.45 0.92 -1.46
CA LEU A 56 -0.64 2.10 -1.74
C LEU A 56 0.23 1.93 -2.99
N ASN A 57 0.84 0.77 -3.16
CA ASN A 57 1.60 0.41 -4.35
C ASN A 57 0.71 0.44 -5.60
N PHE A 58 -0.56 0.03 -5.48
CA PHE A 58 -1.51 0.21 -6.57
C PHE A 58 -1.81 1.69 -6.83
N ILE A 59 -2.12 2.51 -5.83
CA ILE A 59 -2.52 3.91 -6.08
C ILE A 59 -1.32 4.77 -6.53
N LEU A 60 -0.15 4.57 -5.93
CA LEU A 60 1.08 5.35 -6.13
C LEU A 60 2.29 4.43 -6.39
N PRO A 61 2.33 3.72 -7.53
CA PRO A 61 3.35 2.72 -7.82
C PRO A 61 4.77 3.28 -7.94
N THR A 62 4.93 4.58 -8.21
CA THR A 62 6.23 5.23 -8.32
C THR A 62 6.89 5.49 -6.96
N ILE A 63 6.08 5.71 -5.92
CA ILE A 63 6.53 5.97 -4.55
C ILE A 63 6.72 4.64 -3.81
N PHE A 64 5.76 3.73 -3.90
CA PHE A 64 5.71 2.52 -3.09
C PHE A 64 6.14 1.26 -3.86
N LYS A 65 7.34 1.24 -4.44
CA LYS A 65 7.79 0.14 -5.31
C LYS A 65 8.11 -1.18 -4.60
N CYS A 66 8.62 -1.10 -3.37
CA CYS A 66 9.17 -2.25 -2.67
C CYS A 66 8.53 -2.41 -1.27
N ALA A 67 8.04 -3.61 -0.97
CA ALA A 67 7.42 -3.92 0.31
C ALA A 67 8.43 -3.92 1.46
N THR A 68 9.67 -4.38 1.21
CA THR A 68 10.72 -4.38 2.23
C THR A 68 11.10 -2.96 2.60
N THR A 69 11.39 -2.09 1.62
CA THR A 69 11.71 -0.68 1.87
C THR A 69 10.58 0.06 2.59
N PHE A 70 9.32 -0.25 2.27
CA PHE A 70 8.19 0.30 3.01
C PHE A 70 8.20 -0.14 4.47
N THR A 71 8.40 -1.43 4.70
CA THR A 71 8.49 -1.99 6.06
C THR A 71 9.64 -1.36 6.83
N ASP A 72 10.82 -1.24 6.21
CA ASP A 72 12.00 -0.62 6.82
C ASP A 72 11.76 0.86 7.15
N TRP A 73 11.13 1.62 6.24
CA TRP A 73 10.81 3.03 6.48
C TRP A 73 9.87 3.23 7.68
N PHE A 74 8.92 2.32 7.87
CA PHE A 74 8.00 2.36 9.00
C PHE A 74 8.60 1.81 10.30
N ASN A 75 9.58 0.89 10.21
CA ASN A 75 10.29 0.34 11.35
C ASN A 75 11.45 1.24 11.81
N ALA A 76 12.00 2.09 10.93
CA ALA A 76 13.14 2.97 11.22
C ALA A 76 13.01 3.83 12.50
N PRO A 77 11.84 4.36 12.90
CA PRO A 77 11.70 5.11 14.15
C PRO A 77 11.87 4.27 15.42
N PHE A 78 11.83 2.95 15.30
CA PHE A 78 11.96 1.98 16.39
C PHE A 78 13.26 1.17 16.29
N ALA A 79 14.00 1.33 15.19
CA ALA A 79 15.30 0.73 15.00
C ALA A 79 16.34 1.45 15.87
N THR A 80 16.79 0.80 16.94
CA THR A 80 17.89 1.28 17.80
C THR A 80 19.24 1.22 17.09
N LEU A 81 19.41 0.30 16.13
CA LEU A 81 20.60 0.11 15.31
C LEU A 81 20.20 -0.14 13.84
N PRO A 82 21.00 0.32 12.84
CA PRO A 82 20.66 0.24 11.41
C PRO A 82 20.49 -1.18 10.84
N SER A 83 20.85 -2.23 11.59
CA SER A 83 20.98 -3.60 11.10
C SER A 83 20.26 -4.65 11.97
N GLU A 84 19.57 -4.24 13.04
CA GLU A 84 18.78 -5.18 13.84
C GLU A 84 17.37 -5.30 13.26
N LYS A 85 16.94 -6.54 13.01
CA LYS A 85 15.52 -6.83 12.83
C LYS A 85 14.82 -6.58 14.15
N VAL A 86 14.25 -5.39 14.32
CA VAL A 86 13.43 -5.07 15.48
C VAL A 86 12.10 -5.81 15.35
N GLU A 87 11.88 -6.77 16.25
CA GLU A 87 10.54 -7.27 16.50
C GLU A 87 9.76 -6.18 17.23
N LEU A 88 8.90 -5.48 16.50
CA LEU A 88 8.04 -4.46 17.06
C LEU A 88 7.03 -5.10 18.01
N ASN A 89 6.82 -4.48 19.15
CA ASN A 89 5.70 -4.85 20.01
C ASN A 89 4.36 -4.38 19.40
N HIS A 90 3.25 -4.85 19.98
CA HIS A 90 1.91 -4.53 19.47
C HIS A 90 1.61 -3.02 19.49
N GLU A 91 2.09 -2.29 20.50
CA GLU A 91 1.84 -0.86 20.66
C GLU A 91 2.59 -0.02 19.61
N GLU A 92 3.85 -0.36 19.33
CA GLU A 92 4.67 0.26 18.30
C GLU A 92 4.06 0.05 16.91
N THR A 93 3.62 -1.18 16.64
CA THR A 93 2.91 -1.53 15.40
C THR A 93 1.63 -0.71 15.25
N LEU A 94 0.84 -0.56 16.32
CA LEU A 94 -0.36 0.29 16.32
C LEU A 94 -0.02 1.77 16.08
N LEU A 95 1.08 2.28 16.66
CA LEU A 95 1.51 3.66 16.48
C LEU A 95 1.91 3.94 15.03
N ILE A 96 2.65 3.02 14.41
CA ILE A 96 2.99 3.04 12.98
C ILE A 96 1.73 3.11 12.14
N ILE A 97 0.80 2.19 12.37
CA ILE A 97 -0.44 2.09 11.62
C ILE A 97 -1.26 3.39 11.76
N ARG A 98 -1.34 3.97 12.97
CA ARG A 98 -2.00 5.26 13.19
C ARG A 98 -1.35 6.42 12.43
N ARG A 99 0.00 6.48 12.39
CA ARG A 99 0.73 7.48 11.58
C ARG A 99 0.42 7.30 10.10
N LEU A 100 0.38 6.05 9.65
CA LEU A 100 0.09 5.70 8.26
C LEU A 100 -1.33 6.12 7.87
N HIS A 101 -2.34 5.83 8.70
CA HIS A 101 -3.71 6.31 8.49
C HIS A 101 -3.81 7.83 8.42
N LYS A 102 -3.02 8.58 9.19
CA LYS A 102 -2.96 10.05 9.10
C LYS A 102 -2.44 10.53 7.74
N VAL A 103 -1.39 9.88 7.22
CA VAL A 103 -0.84 10.19 5.88
C VAL A 103 -1.81 9.77 4.77
N LEU A 104 -2.57 8.68 4.98
CA LEU A 104 -3.56 8.18 4.04
C LEU A 104 -4.85 8.98 4.00
N ARG A 105 -5.15 9.79 5.02
CA ARG A 105 -6.40 10.55 5.13
C ARG A 105 -6.78 11.33 3.86
N PRO A 106 -5.89 12.06 3.16
CA PRO A 106 -6.23 12.74 1.90
C PRO A 106 -6.52 11.78 0.73
N PHE A 107 -6.08 10.52 0.80
CA PHE A 107 -6.28 9.50 -0.24
C PHE A 107 -7.50 8.61 0.00
N LEU A 108 -8.06 8.61 1.21
CA LEU A 108 -9.18 7.78 1.60
C LEU A 108 -10.44 8.62 1.77
N LEU A 109 -11.46 8.32 0.97
CA LEU A 109 -12.81 8.83 1.18
C LEU A 109 -13.68 7.72 1.78
N ARG A 110 -14.10 7.90 3.03
CA ARG A 110 -15.07 7.04 3.71
C ARG A 110 -16.15 7.93 4.31
N ARG A 111 -17.41 7.62 4.03
CA ARG A 111 -18.59 8.28 4.62
C ARG A 111 -19.19 7.38 5.69
#